data_AF-A0A7J3XTQ5-F1
#
_entry.id   AF-A0A7J3XTQ5-F1
#
_cell.length_a   1.000
_cell.length_b   1.000
_cell.length_c   1.000
_cell.angle_alpha   90.00
_cell.angle_beta   90.00
_cell.angle_gamma   90.00
#
_symmetry.space_group_name_H-M   'P 1'
#
loop_
_entity.id
_entity.type
_entity.pdbx_description
1 polymer ?
#
loop_
_entity_poly.entity_id
_entity_poly.type
_entity_poly.pdbx_seq_one_letter_code
_entity_poly.pdbx_strand_id
1 'polypeptide(L)'
;MGVQLSKLVVKRVVELRGLRGKRVAVDANNVLHQFLALVRKPDGTPLTDPQGRVTSHLVGLAFRSTRLLCDYGIDLFFVFDGPPPSFKQRELARRREVKEKAAREWLEALRRGDLSKAFSKAVMTGVLTKEMVEDSKRLLKLLGVPYVEAPSEGEAQAAFMAARGDVWAAGSHDFDSLLFGSPRLVRYLTIQGTEFLPSKGLARRLKPEVIELQRTLDHIGLTREQLVDVAILLGTDYNEGVR
;
A
#
# COMPACT_ATOMS: atom_id res chain seq x y z
N MET A 1 7.58 -1.96 4.40
CA MET A 1 7.94 -3.36 4.70
C MET A 1 7.09 -3.71 5.89
N GLY A 2 5.86 -4.20 5.68
CA GLY A 2 5.01 -4.65 6.79
C GLY A 2 5.44 -6.03 7.31
N VAL A 3 4.70 -6.53 8.29
CA VAL A 3 4.96 -7.84 8.92
C VAL A 3 4.78 -8.96 7.90
N GLN A 4 5.74 -9.90 7.82
CA GLN A 4 5.67 -11.03 6.87
C GLN A 4 4.71 -12.15 7.33
N LEU A 5 3.41 -11.90 7.31
CA LEU A 5 2.38 -12.87 7.69
C LEU A 5 1.89 -13.76 6.54
N SER A 6 2.47 -13.60 5.34
CA SER A 6 1.99 -14.23 4.10
C SER A 6 1.81 -15.75 4.14
N LYS A 7 2.58 -16.47 4.97
CA LYS A 7 2.51 -17.93 5.13
C LYS A 7 1.47 -18.37 6.16
N LEU A 8 1.06 -17.49 7.06
CA LEU A 8 0.12 -17.78 8.15
C LEU A 8 -1.32 -17.42 7.78
N VAL A 9 -1.51 -16.45 6.88
CA VAL A 9 -2.83 -15.97 6.51
C VAL A 9 -3.56 -16.91 5.55
N VAL A 10 -4.85 -17.13 5.81
CA VAL A 10 -5.74 -17.81 4.86
C VAL A 10 -6.32 -16.78 3.90
N LYS A 11 -5.87 -16.84 2.65
CA LYS A 11 -6.26 -15.90 1.59
C LYS A 11 -7.13 -16.56 0.53
N ARG A 12 -8.17 -15.85 0.10
CA ARG A 12 -9.02 -16.23 -1.03
C ARG A 12 -8.79 -15.26 -2.18
N VAL A 13 -8.39 -15.77 -3.34
CA VAL A 13 -8.33 -14.98 -4.57
C VAL A 13 -9.76 -14.67 -5.02
N VAL A 14 -10.04 -13.41 -5.32
CA VAL A 14 -11.36 -12.96 -5.79
C VAL A 14 -11.21 -12.14 -7.07
N GLU A 15 -12.30 -12.05 -7.81
CA GLU A 15 -12.41 -11.08 -8.91
C GLU A 15 -12.92 -9.74 -8.38
N LEU A 16 -12.53 -8.64 -9.03
CA LEU A 16 -13.01 -7.30 -8.67
C LEU A 16 -14.54 -7.19 -8.73
N ARG A 17 -15.19 -7.91 -9.66
CA ARG A 17 -16.65 -7.97 -9.77
C ARG A 17 -17.31 -8.56 -8.50
N GLY A 18 -16.60 -9.45 -7.79
CA GLY A 18 -17.07 -10.02 -6.52
C GLY A 18 -17.04 -9.02 -5.34
N LEU A 19 -16.43 -7.85 -5.54
CA LEU A 19 -16.38 -6.76 -4.56
C LEU A 19 -17.41 -5.66 -4.85
N ARG A 20 -18.27 -5.83 -5.86
CA ARG A 20 -19.31 -4.86 -6.20
C ARG A 20 -20.23 -4.58 -5.02
N GLY A 21 -20.49 -3.30 -4.77
CA GLY A 21 -21.27 -2.79 -3.64
C GLY A 21 -20.55 -2.88 -2.29
N LYS A 22 -19.28 -3.29 -2.25
CA LYS A 22 -18.49 -3.29 -1.02
C LYS A 22 -17.81 -1.95 -0.83
N ARG A 23 -17.82 -1.48 0.41
CA ARG A 23 -17.09 -0.30 0.86
C ARG A 23 -15.74 -0.72 1.39
N VAL A 24 -14.65 -0.12 0.93
CA VAL A 24 -13.29 -0.46 1.34
C VAL A 24 -12.56 0.79 1.84
N ALA A 25 -12.06 0.75 3.07
CA ALA A 25 -11.18 1.79 3.60
C ALA A 25 -9.75 1.51 3.17
N VAL A 26 -9.17 2.36 2.33
CA VAL A 26 -7.85 2.14 1.72
C VAL A 26 -6.83 3.07 2.35
N ASP A 27 -5.68 2.54 2.75
CA ASP A 27 -4.54 3.35 3.16
C ASP A 27 -4.05 4.20 1.97
N ALA A 28 -4.27 5.52 2.08
CA ALA A 28 -3.93 6.46 1.04
C ALA A 28 -2.42 6.58 0.87
N ASN A 29 -1.66 6.65 1.96
CA ASN A 29 -0.20 6.83 1.92
C ASN A 29 0.48 5.64 1.25
N ASN A 30 0.05 4.41 1.57
CA ASN A 30 0.52 3.19 0.92
C ASN A 30 0.23 3.23 -0.60
N VAL A 31 -1.01 3.59 -0.98
CA VAL A 31 -1.43 3.68 -2.38
C VAL A 31 -0.67 4.75 -3.16
N LEU A 32 -0.46 5.94 -2.59
CA LEU A 32 0.30 7.02 -3.24
C LEU A 32 1.75 6.62 -3.47
N HIS A 33 2.39 5.96 -2.50
CA HIS A 33 3.72 5.39 -2.68
C HIS A 33 3.77 4.37 -3.82
N GLN A 34 2.77 3.50 -3.94
CA GLN A 34 2.68 2.56 -5.06
C GLN A 34 2.53 3.27 -6.40
N PHE A 35 1.76 4.36 -6.47
CA PHE A 35 1.63 5.10 -7.73
C PHE A 35 2.94 5.76 -8.15
N LEU A 36 3.70 6.32 -7.20
CA LEU A 36 5.03 6.87 -7.47
C LEU A 36 6.04 5.81 -7.90
N ALA A 37 5.84 4.57 -7.44
CA ALA A 37 6.64 3.43 -7.82
C ALA A 37 6.27 2.94 -9.23
N LEU A 38 4.98 2.76 -9.52
CA LEU A 38 4.51 2.01 -10.69
C LEU A 38 4.06 2.87 -11.88
N VAL A 39 3.56 4.09 -11.64
CA VAL A 39 3.04 4.97 -12.70
C VAL A 39 4.19 5.81 -13.23
N ARG A 40 4.90 5.27 -14.23
CA ARG A 40 6.11 5.86 -14.81
C ARG A 40 6.02 5.88 -16.33
N LYS A 41 6.86 6.73 -16.93
CA LYS A 41 7.09 6.73 -18.37
C LYS A 41 7.84 5.45 -18.78
N PRO A 42 7.85 5.08 -20.08
CA PRO A 42 8.58 3.90 -20.56
C PRO A 42 10.08 3.90 -20.24
N ASP A 43 10.68 5.08 -20.08
CA ASP A 43 12.08 5.26 -19.68
C ASP A 43 12.33 5.05 -18.16
N GLY A 44 11.28 4.76 -17.38
CA GLY A 44 11.35 4.58 -15.94
C GLY A 44 11.35 5.89 -15.13
N THR A 45 11.27 7.05 -15.77
CA THR A 45 11.12 8.32 -15.06
C THR A 45 9.67 8.52 -14.59
N PRO A 46 9.44 9.23 -13.47
CA PRO A 46 8.09 9.57 -13.04
C PRO A 46 7.33 10.40 -14.09
N LEU A 47 6.01 10.30 -14.11
CA LEU A 47 5.18 11.29 -14.80
C LEU A 47 5.36 12.66 -14.14
N THR A 48 5.53 13.68 -14.96
CA THR A 48 5.74 15.07 -14.56
C THR A 48 4.85 16.01 -15.34
N ASP A 49 4.55 17.18 -14.78
CA ASP A 49 3.97 18.31 -15.51
C ASP A 49 5.06 19.08 -16.30
N PRO A 50 4.70 20.12 -17.09
CA PRO A 50 5.66 20.95 -17.82
C PRO A 50 6.66 21.70 -16.93
N GLN A 51 6.35 21.89 -15.64
CA GLN A 51 7.21 22.53 -14.65
C GLN A 51 8.14 21.51 -13.95
N GLY A 52 8.06 20.22 -14.30
CA GLY A 52 8.88 19.16 -13.72
C GLY A 52 8.37 18.60 -12.39
N ARG A 53 7.18 18.99 -11.92
CA ARG A 53 6.58 18.45 -10.69
C ARG A 53 6.01 17.06 -10.95
N VAL A 54 6.23 16.12 -10.03
CA VAL A 54 5.81 14.72 -10.20
C VAL A 54 4.30 14.56 -10.04
N THR A 55 3.61 14.11 -11.08
CA THR A 55 2.14 13.95 -11.13
C THR A 55 1.68 12.48 -11.10
N SER A 56 2.61 11.54 -11.00
CA SER A 56 2.36 10.09 -11.05
C SER A 56 1.31 9.63 -10.02
N HIS A 57 1.35 10.22 -8.83
CA HIS A 57 0.43 9.96 -7.73
C HIS A 57 -1.02 10.40 -8.05
N LEU A 58 -1.20 11.58 -8.65
CA LEU A 58 -2.52 12.12 -9.04
C LEU A 58 -3.13 11.31 -10.18
N VAL A 59 -2.34 11.02 -11.21
CA VAL A 59 -2.79 10.21 -12.36
C VAL A 59 -3.23 8.83 -11.88
N GLY A 60 -2.39 8.17 -11.09
CA GLY A 60 -2.71 6.87 -10.51
C GLY A 60 -3.99 6.90 -9.67
N LEU A 61 -4.11 7.90 -8.79
CA LEU A 61 -5.26 8.06 -7.90
C LEU A 61 -6.55 8.31 -8.68
N ALA A 62 -6.55 9.23 -9.65
CA ALA A 62 -7.72 9.55 -10.47
C ALA A 62 -8.21 8.32 -11.23
N PHE A 63 -7.33 7.63 -11.95
CA PHE A 63 -7.72 6.49 -12.78
C PHE A 63 -8.12 5.27 -11.95
N ARG A 64 -7.39 4.97 -10.87
CA ARG A 64 -7.73 3.82 -10.03
C ARG A 64 -9.06 4.04 -9.33
N SER A 65 -9.26 5.21 -8.72
CA SER A 65 -10.47 5.50 -7.96
C SER A 65 -11.71 5.54 -8.84
N THR A 66 -11.66 6.26 -9.96
CA THR A 66 -12.81 6.37 -10.87
C THR A 66 -13.18 5.03 -11.48
N ARG A 67 -12.21 4.22 -11.92
CA ARG A 67 -12.52 2.92 -12.50
C ARG A 67 -13.03 1.90 -11.47
N LEU A 68 -12.45 1.83 -10.28
CA LEU A 68 -12.95 0.93 -9.23
C LEU A 68 -14.38 1.30 -8.83
N LEU A 69 -14.68 2.60 -8.76
CA LEU A 69 -16.01 3.10 -8.45
C LEU A 69 -17.00 2.87 -9.60
N CYS A 70 -16.71 3.38 -10.80
CA CYS A 70 -17.64 3.38 -11.93
C CYS A 70 -17.75 2.01 -12.63
N ASP A 71 -16.63 1.32 -12.87
CA ASP A 71 -16.63 0.08 -13.66
C ASP A 71 -16.94 -1.15 -12.79
N TYR A 72 -16.52 -1.13 -11.52
CA TYR A 72 -16.65 -2.27 -10.60
C TYR A 72 -17.65 -2.05 -9.47
N GLY A 73 -18.13 -0.82 -9.26
CA GLY A 73 -19.09 -0.49 -8.21
C GLY A 73 -18.51 -0.66 -6.80
N ILE A 74 -17.22 -0.40 -6.61
CA ILE A 74 -16.54 -0.51 -5.32
C ILE A 74 -16.42 0.90 -4.72
N ASP A 75 -17.02 1.10 -3.56
CA ASP A 75 -16.97 2.39 -2.85
C ASP A 75 -15.64 2.48 -2.08
N LEU A 76 -14.86 3.52 -2.37
CA LEU A 76 -13.55 3.72 -1.74
C LEU A 76 -13.60 4.83 -0.71
N PHE A 77 -13.02 4.58 0.45
CA PHE A 77 -12.78 5.55 1.50
C PHE A 77 -11.29 5.65 1.74
N PHE A 78 -10.66 6.76 1.37
CA PHE A 78 -9.21 6.90 1.56
C PHE A 78 -8.91 7.33 2.99
N VAL A 79 -7.90 6.71 3.61
CA VAL A 79 -7.47 7.04 4.96
C VAL A 79 -6.03 7.56 4.90
N PHE A 80 -5.85 8.83 5.25
CA PHE A 80 -4.55 9.47 5.29
C PHE A 80 -3.93 9.34 6.69
N ASP A 81 -2.62 9.14 6.75
CA ASP A 81 -1.90 9.15 8.03
C ASP A 81 -1.99 10.53 8.69
N GLY A 82 -2.11 10.50 10.01
CA GLY A 82 -1.87 11.63 10.90
C GLY A 82 -0.38 11.76 11.26
N PRO A 83 -0.07 12.51 12.33
CA PRO A 83 1.30 12.62 12.82
C PRO A 83 1.83 11.23 13.24
N PRO A 84 3.03 10.83 12.77
CA PRO A 84 3.59 9.53 13.12
C PRO A 84 3.93 9.48 14.61
N PRO A 85 3.76 8.32 15.27
CA PRO A 85 4.14 8.19 16.67
C PRO A 85 5.65 8.28 16.86
N SER A 86 6.08 8.72 18.04
CA SER A 86 7.50 8.99 18.35
C SER A 86 8.42 7.78 18.13
N PHE A 87 7.93 6.57 18.39
CA PHE A 87 8.69 5.33 18.22
C PHE A 87 8.91 4.93 16.75
N LYS A 88 8.18 5.52 15.77
CA LYS A 88 8.33 5.23 14.33
C LYS A 88 9.48 6.02 13.67
N GLN A 89 10.13 6.92 14.40
CA GLN A 89 11.23 7.75 13.87
C GLN A 89 12.41 6.92 13.35
N ARG A 90 12.76 5.82 14.02
CA ARG A 90 13.85 4.93 13.60
C ARG A 90 13.56 4.28 12.26
N GLU A 91 12.35 3.74 12.08
CA GLU A 91 11.94 3.12 10.82
C GLU A 91 11.83 4.16 9.70
N LEU A 92 11.33 5.37 9.99
CA LEU A 92 11.32 6.48 9.02
C LEU A 92 12.74 6.87 8.58
N ALA A 93 13.72 6.89 9.49
CA ALA A 93 15.12 7.14 9.16
C ALA A 93 15.69 6.02 8.28
N ARG A 94 15.47 4.75 8.66
CA ARG A 94 15.87 3.58 7.87
C ARG A 94 15.27 3.61 6.46
N ARG A 95 13.99 3.97 6.31
CA ARG A 95 13.33 4.12 5.01
C ARG A 95 13.98 5.21 4.16
N ARG A 96 14.42 6.32 4.76
CA ARG A 96 15.16 7.38 4.05
C ARG A 96 16.50 6.86 3.54
N GLU A 97 17.27 6.18 4.37
CA GLU A 97 18.57 5.60 3.98
C GLU A 97 18.43 4.59 2.83
N VAL A 98 17.41 3.73 2.87
CA VAL A 98 17.12 2.77 1.79
C VAL A 98 16.82 3.49 0.48
N LYS A 99 16.05 4.60 0.52
CA LYS A 99 15.73 5.39 -0.67
C LYS A 99 16.95 6.11 -1.23
N GLU A 100 17.79 6.67 -0.36
CA GLU A 100 19.05 7.31 -0.78
C GLU A 100 20.00 6.32 -1.43
N LYS A 101 20.15 5.14 -0.84
CA LYS A 101 20.94 4.06 -1.42
C LYS A 101 20.40 3.63 -2.78
N ALA A 102 19.07 3.45 -2.90
CA ALA A 102 18.44 3.10 -4.17
C ALA A 102 18.63 4.18 -5.25
N ALA A 103 18.60 5.47 -4.87
CA ALA A 103 18.86 6.56 -5.80
C ALA A 103 20.30 6.56 -6.34
N ARG A 104 21.28 6.26 -5.48
CA ARG A 104 22.69 6.10 -5.90
C ARG A 104 22.85 4.92 -6.86
N GLU A 105 22.33 3.75 -6.47
CA GLU A 105 22.38 2.54 -7.31
C GLU A 105 21.66 2.71 -8.64
N TRP A 106 20.58 3.49 -8.69
CA TRP A 106 19.87 3.83 -9.91
C TRP A 106 20.75 4.64 -10.87
N LEU A 107 21.40 5.71 -10.39
CA LEU A 107 22.30 6.54 -11.19
C LEU A 107 23.50 5.73 -11.72
N GLU A 108 24.06 4.85 -10.89
CA GLU A 108 25.14 3.95 -11.30
C GLU A 108 24.70 2.96 -12.38
N ALA A 109 23.52 2.35 -12.23
CA ALA A 109 22.97 1.43 -13.22
C ALA A 109 22.69 2.13 -14.55
N LEU A 110 22.20 3.37 -14.51
CA LEU A 110 21.98 4.19 -15.69
C LEU A 110 23.30 4.51 -16.42
N ARG A 111 24.35 4.88 -15.68
CA ARG A 111 25.70 5.11 -16.24
C ARG A 111 26.30 3.87 -16.89
N ARG A 112 25.97 2.68 -16.38
CA ARG A 112 26.43 1.39 -16.91
C ARG A 112 25.56 0.84 -18.06
N GLY A 113 24.47 1.52 -18.41
CA GLY A 113 23.52 1.06 -19.43
C GLY A 113 22.65 -0.13 -19.01
N ASP A 114 22.65 -0.52 -17.73
CA ASP A 114 21.80 -1.60 -17.20
C ASP A 114 20.39 -1.05 -16.92
N LEU A 115 19.58 -0.96 -17.98
CA LEU A 115 18.23 -0.41 -17.93
C LEU A 115 17.29 -1.19 -17.01
N SER A 116 17.47 -2.52 -16.91
CA SER A 116 16.63 -3.36 -16.06
C SER A 116 16.87 -3.07 -14.58
N LYS A 117 18.14 -3.01 -14.16
CA LYS A 117 18.50 -2.67 -12.78
C LYS A 117 18.19 -1.21 -12.47
N ALA A 118 18.44 -0.30 -13.42
CA ALA A 118 18.07 1.10 -13.29
C ALA A 118 16.57 1.25 -13.04
N PHE A 119 15.73 0.60 -13.85
CA PHE A 119 14.28 0.61 -13.67
C PHE A 119 13.87 0.08 -12.28
N SER A 120 14.41 -1.07 -11.88
CA SER A 120 14.12 -1.65 -10.55
C SER A 120 14.46 -0.71 -9.40
N LYS A 121 15.58 0.03 -9.49
CA LYS A 121 16.00 0.97 -8.44
C LYS A 121 15.24 2.29 -8.50
N ALA A 122 14.90 2.76 -9.69
CA ALA A 122 14.09 3.95 -9.90
C ALA A 122 12.72 3.82 -9.19
N VAL A 123 12.07 2.67 -9.27
CA VAL A 123 10.79 2.37 -8.60
C VAL A 123 10.86 2.63 -7.08
N MET A 124 12.04 2.42 -6.47
CA MET A 124 12.25 2.59 -5.03
C MET A 124 12.51 4.05 -4.60
N THR A 125 12.76 4.97 -5.54
CA THR A 125 13.13 6.37 -5.21
C THR A 125 11.93 7.28 -4.94
N GLY A 126 10.70 6.82 -5.12
CA GLY A 126 9.49 7.63 -4.94
C GLY A 126 9.38 8.23 -3.54
N VAL A 127 9.51 9.55 -3.42
CA VAL A 127 9.28 10.31 -2.18
C VAL A 127 7.90 10.94 -2.26
N LEU A 128 7.09 10.68 -1.23
CA LEU A 128 5.80 11.33 -1.05
C LEU A 128 6.03 12.59 -0.21
N THR A 129 5.69 13.76 -0.73
CA THR A 129 5.80 15.03 -0.01
C THR A 129 4.46 15.43 0.59
N LYS A 130 4.47 16.39 1.53
CA LYS A 130 3.24 16.95 2.10
C LYS A 130 2.36 17.60 1.03
N GLU A 131 2.96 18.34 0.10
CA GLU A 131 2.24 18.98 -1.02
C GLU A 131 1.49 17.94 -1.87
N MET A 132 2.14 16.81 -2.19
CA MET A 132 1.51 15.72 -2.94
C MET A 132 0.34 15.06 -2.20
N VAL A 133 0.42 14.99 -0.87
CA VAL A 133 -0.70 14.51 -0.03
C VAL A 133 -1.86 15.49 -0.10
N GLU A 134 -1.61 16.79 0.02
CA GLU A 134 -2.66 17.82 -0.07
C GLU A 134 -3.29 17.88 -1.47
N ASP A 135 -2.49 17.77 -2.53
CA ASP A 135 -3.00 17.68 -3.91
C ASP A 135 -3.85 16.42 -4.11
N SER A 136 -3.46 15.30 -3.49
CA SER A 136 -4.25 14.05 -3.52
C SER A 136 -5.60 14.21 -2.81
N LYS A 137 -5.63 14.82 -1.62
CA LYS A 137 -6.87 15.12 -0.89
C LYS A 137 -7.78 16.03 -1.71
N ARG A 138 -7.20 17.08 -2.32
CA ARG A 138 -7.92 18.00 -3.20
C ARG A 138 -8.53 17.27 -4.40
N LEU A 139 -7.76 16.40 -5.06
CA LEU A 139 -8.24 15.59 -6.17
C LEU A 139 -9.40 14.68 -5.75
N LEU A 140 -9.28 13.97 -4.62
CA LEU A 140 -10.35 13.09 -4.11
C LEU A 140 -11.63 13.89 -3.83
N LYS A 141 -11.51 15.07 -3.23
CA LYS A 141 -12.64 15.99 -3.00
C LYS A 141 -13.32 16.39 -4.31
N LEU A 142 -12.55 16.72 -5.35
CA LEU A 142 -13.09 17.07 -6.67
C LEU A 142 -13.77 15.89 -7.37
N LEU A 143 -13.28 14.66 -7.14
CA LEU A 143 -13.88 13.43 -7.67
C LEU A 143 -15.10 12.97 -6.86
N GLY A 144 -15.42 13.62 -5.74
CA GLY A 144 -16.49 13.18 -4.84
C GLY A 144 -16.16 11.90 -4.07
N VAL A 145 -14.89 11.53 -3.96
CA VAL A 145 -14.44 10.34 -3.23
C VAL A 145 -14.10 10.74 -1.79
N PRO A 146 -14.73 10.12 -0.77
CA PRO A 146 -14.51 10.49 0.62
C PRO A 146 -13.11 10.10 1.10
N TYR A 147 -12.56 10.90 2.01
CA TYR A 147 -11.37 10.55 2.76
C TYR A 147 -11.50 10.92 4.25
N VAL A 148 -10.68 10.27 5.08
CA VAL A 148 -10.56 10.51 6.52
C VAL A 148 -9.08 10.74 6.84
N GLU A 149 -8.82 11.62 7.81
CA GLU A 149 -7.49 11.78 8.38
C GLU A 149 -7.43 11.00 9.70
N ALA A 150 -6.51 10.04 9.77
CA ALA A 150 -6.29 9.26 10.98
C ALA A 150 -5.66 10.13 12.07
N PRO A 151 -5.95 9.89 13.35
CA PRO A 151 -5.25 10.55 14.45
C PRO A 151 -3.77 10.13 14.53
N SER A 152 -3.44 8.96 13.98
CA SER A 152 -2.08 8.45 13.86
C SER A 152 -1.92 7.63 12.57
N GLU A 153 -2.11 6.31 12.59
CA GLU A 153 -1.84 5.48 11.42
C GLU A 153 -3.09 5.20 10.58
N GLY A 154 -2.96 5.37 9.27
CA GLY A 154 -4.02 5.14 8.29
C GLY A 154 -4.49 3.69 8.28
N GLU A 155 -3.60 2.71 8.36
CA GLU A 155 -3.97 1.29 8.45
C GLU A 155 -4.77 0.96 9.71
N ALA A 156 -4.40 1.55 10.85
CA ALA A 156 -5.11 1.36 12.12
C ALA A 156 -6.51 1.97 12.06
N GLN A 157 -6.64 3.17 11.49
CA GLN A 157 -7.93 3.82 11.29
C GLN A 157 -8.81 3.07 10.28
N ALA A 158 -8.24 2.56 9.18
CA ALA A 158 -8.96 1.72 8.22
C ALA A 158 -9.44 0.40 8.85
N ALA A 159 -8.61 -0.23 9.69
CA ALA A 159 -8.98 -1.41 10.46
C ALA A 159 -10.12 -1.14 11.44
N PHE A 160 -10.06 0.00 12.16
CA PHE A 160 -11.10 0.43 13.08
C PHE A 160 -12.45 0.66 12.36
N MET A 161 -12.45 1.37 11.24
CA MET A 161 -13.66 1.59 10.44
C MET A 161 -14.28 0.27 9.96
N ALA A 162 -13.44 -0.70 9.57
CA ALA A 162 -13.91 -2.02 9.16
C ALA A 162 -14.46 -2.84 10.33
N ALA A 163 -13.81 -2.78 11.51
CA ALA A 163 -14.27 -3.46 12.71
C ALA A 163 -15.59 -2.89 13.25
N ARG A 164 -15.79 -1.58 13.14
CA ARG A 164 -17.04 -0.88 13.51
C ARG A 164 -18.18 -1.12 12.52
N GLY A 165 -17.87 -1.59 11.30
CA GLY A 165 -18.86 -1.88 10.26
C GLY A 165 -19.20 -0.70 9.34
N ASP A 166 -18.47 0.42 9.43
CA ASP A 166 -18.65 1.58 8.55
C ASP A 166 -18.24 1.24 7.10
N VAL A 167 -17.23 0.38 6.96
CA VAL A 167 -16.79 -0.23 5.70
C VAL A 167 -16.74 -1.74 5.82
N TRP A 168 -16.74 -2.44 4.69
CA TRP A 168 -16.74 -3.91 4.65
C TRP A 168 -15.36 -4.51 4.96
N ALA A 169 -14.29 -3.82 4.58
CA ALA A 169 -12.90 -4.26 4.73
C ALA A 169 -11.92 -3.09 4.74
N ALA A 170 -10.74 -3.31 5.33
CA ALA A 170 -9.56 -2.49 5.07
C ALA A 170 -8.90 -2.91 3.75
N GLY A 171 -8.26 -1.97 3.07
CA GLY A 171 -7.53 -2.18 1.82
C GLY A 171 -6.07 -1.76 1.97
N SER A 172 -5.16 -2.72 1.99
CA SER A 172 -3.71 -2.49 2.03
C SER A 172 -2.96 -3.63 1.32
N HIS A 173 -1.69 -3.42 1.00
CA HIS A 173 -0.78 -4.48 0.58
C HIS A 173 -0.10 -5.17 1.76
N ASP A 174 0.07 -4.47 2.88
CA ASP A 174 0.63 -5.02 4.10
C ASP A 174 -0.47 -5.72 4.92
N PHE A 175 -0.09 -6.36 6.04
CA PHE A 175 -1.00 -7.13 6.87
C PHE A 175 -1.35 -6.43 8.19
N ASP A 176 -0.87 -5.21 8.41
CA ASP A 176 -0.93 -4.54 9.71
C ASP A 176 -2.38 -4.23 10.08
N SER A 177 -3.24 -3.93 9.10
CA SER A 177 -4.68 -3.80 9.34
C SER A 177 -5.32 -5.03 10.02
N LEU A 178 -4.83 -6.25 9.78
CA LEU A 178 -5.32 -7.46 10.46
C LEU A 178 -4.89 -7.47 11.93
N LEU A 179 -3.67 -7.04 12.22
CA LEU A 179 -3.13 -6.90 13.58
C LEU A 179 -3.91 -5.86 14.37
N PHE A 180 -4.25 -4.74 13.73
CA PHE A 180 -5.15 -3.71 14.27
C PHE A 180 -6.61 -4.18 14.43
N GLY A 181 -6.95 -5.38 13.97
CA GLY A 181 -8.27 -5.99 14.20
C GLY A 181 -9.28 -5.80 13.08
N SER A 182 -8.84 -5.45 11.87
CA SER A 182 -9.74 -5.45 10.71
C SER A 182 -10.31 -6.85 10.49
N PRO A 183 -11.65 -7.03 10.41
CA PRO A 183 -12.24 -8.34 10.18
C PRO A 183 -11.90 -8.88 8.79
N ARG A 184 -11.62 -7.98 7.83
CA ARG A 184 -11.32 -8.31 6.44
C ARG A 184 -10.28 -7.37 5.86
N LEU A 185 -9.28 -7.94 5.21
CA LEU A 185 -8.29 -7.22 4.43
C LEU A 185 -8.45 -7.57 2.95
N VAL A 186 -8.57 -6.55 2.09
CA VAL A 186 -8.48 -6.68 0.64
C VAL A 186 -7.10 -6.24 0.18
N ARG A 187 -6.33 -7.18 -0.37
CA ARG A 187 -5.03 -6.92 -0.97
C ARG A 187 -5.15 -6.82 -2.48
N TYR A 188 -4.24 -6.07 -3.09
CA TYR A 188 -4.13 -5.91 -4.54
C TYR A 188 -5.41 -5.41 -5.20
N LEU A 189 -6.05 -4.39 -4.62
CA LEU A 189 -7.20 -3.70 -5.20
C LEU A 189 -6.76 -2.85 -6.42
N THR A 190 -6.35 -3.55 -7.48
CA THR A 190 -5.79 -3.00 -8.71
C THR A 190 -6.47 -3.66 -9.91
N ILE A 191 -6.71 -2.88 -10.96
CA ILE A 191 -7.44 -3.32 -12.16
C ILE A 191 -6.52 -4.11 -13.09
N GLN A 192 -5.33 -3.58 -13.27
CA GLN A 192 -4.23 -4.22 -13.97
C GLN A 192 -2.99 -4.01 -13.10
N GLY A 193 -2.22 -5.08 -12.91
CA GLY A 193 -1.03 -5.06 -12.08
C GLY A 193 -0.24 -6.33 -12.32
N THR A 194 1.05 -6.16 -12.59
CA THR A 194 2.02 -7.24 -12.68
C THR A 194 3.12 -6.93 -11.70
N GLU A 195 3.34 -7.82 -10.74
CA GLU A 195 4.49 -7.76 -9.87
C GLU A 195 5.63 -8.50 -10.57
N PHE A 196 6.72 -7.79 -10.84
CA PHE A 196 7.95 -8.40 -11.29
C PHE A 196 8.68 -8.97 -10.07
N LEU A 197 9.10 -10.23 -10.15
CA LEU A 197 9.90 -10.92 -9.15
C LEU A 197 11.31 -11.09 -9.70
N PRO A 198 12.23 -10.11 -9.53
CA PRO A 198 13.56 -10.14 -10.13
C PRO A 198 14.34 -11.40 -9.76
N SER A 199 14.21 -11.85 -8.50
CA SER A 199 14.88 -13.04 -7.98
C SER A 199 14.44 -14.35 -8.65
N LYS A 200 13.29 -14.35 -9.34
CA LYS A 200 12.74 -15.52 -10.03
C LYS A 200 12.62 -15.33 -11.55
N GLY A 201 12.92 -14.13 -12.06
CA GLY A 201 12.74 -13.78 -13.48
C GLY A 201 11.28 -13.86 -13.95
N LEU A 202 10.30 -13.80 -13.05
CA LEU A 202 8.88 -14.02 -13.35
C LEU A 202 8.06 -12.74 -13.14
N ALA A 203 7.14 -12.47 -14.06
CA ALA A 203 6.07 -11.49 -13.87
C ALA A 203 4.79 -12.21 -13.42
N ARG A 204 4.26 -11.85 -12.25
CA ARG A 204 3.01 -12.42 -11.73
C ARG A 204 1.91 -11.38 -11.82
N ARG A 205 0.78 -11.75 -12.43
CA ARG A 205 -0.43 -10.92 -12.38
C ARG A 205 -0.93 -10.82 -10.94
N LEU A 206 -1.07 -9.58 -10.46
CA LEU A 206 -1.71 -9.28 -9.19
C LEU A 206 -3.21 -9.55 -9.35
N LYS A 207 -3.71 -10.49 -8.55
CA LYS A 207 -5.14 -10.79 -8.44
C LYS A 207 -5.59 -10.29 -7.06
N PRO A 208 -6.76 -9.64 -6.96
CA PRO A 208 -7.30 -9.26 -5.66
C PRO A 208 -7.38 -10.47 -4.73
N GLU A 209 -6.96 -10.28 -3.49
CA GLU A 209 -7.00 -11.29 -2.44
C GLU A 209 -7.85 -10.75 -1.28
N VAL A 210 -8.75 -11.56 -0.74
CA VAL A 210 -9.48 -11.26 0.50
C VAL A 210 -8.97 -12.19 1.58
N ILE A 211 -8.63 -11.61 2.72
CA ILE A 211 -8.23 -12.31 3.93
C ILE A 211 -9.28 -11.99 5.01
N GLU A 212 -9.83 -13.02 5.62
CA GLU A 212 -10.76 -12.90 6.74
C GLU A 212 -9.98 -13.21 8.02
N LEU A 213 -9.97 -12.27 8.97
CA LEU A 213 -9.18 -12.40 10.20
C LEU A 213 -9.58 -13.65 10.97
N GLN A 214 -10.89 -13.85 11.21
CA GLN A 214 -11.37 -14.99 11.98
C GLN A 214 -10.94 -16.33 11.37
N ARG A 215 -11.09 -16.50 10.05
CA ARG A 215 -10.66 -17.73 9.36
C ARG A 215 -9.16 -17.97 9.50
N THR A 216 -8.37 -16.90 9.49
CA THR A 216 -6.92 -17.00 9.70
C THR A 216 -6.62 -17.46 11.12
N LEU A 217 -7.25 -16.83 12.12
CA LEU A 217 -7.09 -17.18 13.54
C LEU A 217 -7.51 -18.63 13.83
N ASP A 218 -8.65 -19.07 13.29
CA ASP A 218 -9.13 -20.45 13.43
C ASP A 218 -8.17 -21.46 12.78
N HIS A 219 -7.61 -21.11 11.61
CA HIS A 219 -6.67 -21.97 10.89
C HIS A 219 -5.35 -22.18 11.62
N ILE A 220 -4.81 -21.12 12.23
CA ILE A 220 -3.53 -21.17 12.96
C ILE A 220 -3.71 -21.52 14.44
N GLY A 221 -4.95 -21.56 14.94
CA GLY A 221 -5.26 -21.86 16.34
C GLY A 221 -4.79 -20.79 17.33
N LEU A 222 -4.75 -19.51 16.92
CA LEU A 222 -4.28 -18.39 17.74
C LEU A 222 -5.38 -17.36 17.97
N THR A 223 -5.29 -16.63 19.08
CA THR A 223 -6.04 -15.39 19.28
C THR A 223 -5.41 -14.23 18.50
N ARG A 224 -6.14 -13.11 18.35
CA ARG A 224 -5.58 -11.91 17.72
C ARG A 224 -4.38 -11.37 18.50
N GLU A 225 -4.43 -11.39 19.83
CA GLU A 225 -3.31 -10.94 20.67
C GLU A 225 -2.06 -11.80 20.43
N GLN A 226 -2.22 -13.12 20.37
CA GLN A 226 -1.12 -14.02 20.03
C GLN A 226 -0.60 -13.80 18.60
N LEU A 227 -1.47 -13.47 17.65
CA LEU A 227 -1.03 -13.09 16.30
C LEU A 227 -0.21 -11.77 16.32
N VAL A 228 -0.55 -10.82 17.19
CA VAL A 228 0.24 -9.61 17.42
C VAL A 228 1.59 -9.95 18.05
N ASP A 229 1.64 -10.86 19.03
CA ASP A 229 2.90 -11.32 19.61
C ASP A 229 3.80 -11.98 18.55
N VAL A 230 3.23 -12.85 17.71
CA VAL A 230 3.94 -13.44 16.56
C VAL A 230 4.48 -12.35 15.64
N ALA A 231 3.69 -11.31 15.33
CA ALA A 231 4.14 -10.20 14.51
C ALA A 231 5.31 -9.44 15.14
N ILE A 232 5.25 -9.17 16.45
CA ILE A 232 6.35 -8.54 17.20
C ILE A 232 7.60 -9.41 17.13
N LEU A 233 7.50 -10.74 17.29
CA LEU A 233 8.64 -11.65 17.20
C LEU A 233 9.26 -11.66 15.80
N LEU A 234 8.44 -11.62 14.74
CA LEU A 234 8.91 -11.55 13.35
C LEU A 234 9.53 -10.19 12.99
N GLY A 235 9.20 -9.15 13.75
CA GLY A 235 9.57 -7.77 13.49
C GLY A 235 8.44 -6.99 12.81
N THR A 236 8.24 -5.78 13.31
CA THR A 236 7.22 -4.84 12.84
C THR A 236 7.87 -3.52 12.44
N ASP A 237 7.09 -2.55 11.97
CA ASP A 237 7.55 -1.16 11.82
C ASP A 237 8.02 -0.53 13.16
N TYR A 238 7.78 -1.18 14.30
CA TYR A 238 8.08 -0.67 15.64
C TYR A 238 9.23 -1.38 16.35
N ASN A 239 9.66 -2.55 15.86
CA ASN A 239 10.73 -3.34 16.48
C ASN A 239 11.43 -4.25 15.46
N GLU A 240 12.71 -4.56 15.68
CA GLU A 240 13.52 -5.34 14.74
C GLU A 240 13.21 -6.84 14.70
N GLY A 241 12.28 -7.32 15.51
CA GLY A 241 12.03 -8.74 15.75
C GLY A 241 13.04 -9.38 16.70
N VAL A 242 12.90 -10.69 16.91
CA VAL A 242 13.84 -11.52 17.68
C VAL A 242 14.64 -12.38 16.69
N ARG A 243 15.97 -12.36 16.82
CA ARG A 243 16.89 -13.14 15.97
C ARG A 243 17.36 -14.41 16.67
#